data_AF-A0A3Q9K7R8-F1
#
_entry.id   AF-A0A3Q9K7R8-F1
#
_cell.length_a   1.000
_cell.length_b   1.000
_cell.length_c   1.000
_cell.angle_alpha   90.00
_cell.angle_beta   90.00
_cell.angle_gamma   90.00
#
_symmetry.space_group_name_H-M   'P 1'
#
loop_
_entity.id
_entity.type
_entity.pdbx_description
1 polymer ?
#
loop_
_entity_poly.entity_id
_entity_poly.type
_entity_poly.pdbx_seq_one_letter_code
_entity_poly.pdbx_strand_id
1 'polypeptide(L)'
;MDGTPESRHGHGWSEAEDATLVDGVREGLDQQQLADRLGRSPASILYRLEQFVLPAASDDSDPLEWLRVRLAGDPAYAWRNVRDERLHERHQRRRHNRRRTSSTSPTTAAVDKVLNDWQKTTGHTLRPERREAFRTRHAAQDLATVAAPVRRATAERLWQKDARLLLDDWLLESLCPGASDLPADWSAFTEHDANTVLILRELVAAAVAEIPSERDREVMSRRLGQHDQPAQTLRQVGEALGRTGERARQLQERALRYMARSRAPASRRLGTLLAELSGIDVTPSDTEPSSGERLFDLAEILLPALDPRYAVPLLARLAGAAKEHADNLGAEVTIVRKQRDAAARREAARQGRVDRATQRWAALAEDITWFEPPQQLPPAPEELNALRDANKDDEYSGTWYCPKLNREVAYESRIERRMIQLLSFAQQVAYYQEQPLDISYQFAGKQYTYYPDLLVATTDGRCLLIEVKPVFEMAIAINIAKYRAVEEFCREKGWGLLTTDGARTRKHLENRSTDPRLEAALSTALTEHEELTWPQVHAAIGSIPLDAMDLAALILQHGWTWHTRPYRLRATGTTSSNRPTKPAASGSHYRWRTVDPANG
;
A
#
# COMPACT_ATOMS: atom_id res chain seq x y z
N MET A 1 0.50 -58.67 -37.78
CA MET A 1 0.57 -58.57 -36.30
C MET A 1 1.07 -57.17 -36.01
N ASP A 2 0.15 -56.19 -35.98
CA ASP A 2 0.50 -54.79 -35.68
C ASP A 2 0.32 -54.56 -34.19
N GLY A 3 1.42 -54.67 -33.45
CA GLY A 3 1.50 -54.21 -32.06
C GLY A 3 1.68 -52.70 -32.05
N THR A 4 0.64 -51.98 -31.66
CA THR A 4 0.78 -50.57 -31.25
C THR A 4 1.75 -50.53 -30.06
N PRO A 5 2.79 -49.67 -30.09
CA PRO A 5 3.79 -49.65 -29.01
C PRO A 5 3.11 -49.26 -27.69
N GLU A 6 3.21 -50.13 -26.67
CA GLU A 6 2.75 -49.85 -25.32
C GLU A 6 3.36 -48.53 -24.82
N SER A 7 2.51 -47.63 -24.31
CA SER A 7 2.97 -46.38 -23.68
C SER A 7 3.80 -46.70 -22.43
N ARG A 8 5.08 -46.31 -22.42
CA ARG A 8 6.03 -46.58 -21.31
C ARG A 8 6.19 -45.39 -20.37
N HIS A 9 5.21 -44.48 -20.30
CA HIS A 9 5.26 -43.32 -19.41
C HIS A 9 5.47 -43.76 -17.95
N GLY A 10 6.48 -43.17 -17.29
CA GLY A 10 6.80 -43.46 -15.88
C GLY A 10 7.63 -44.74 -15.60
N HIS A 11 7.98 -45.54 -16.61
CA HIS A 11 8.85 -46.72 -16.44
C HIS A 11 10.34 -46.34 -16.38
N GLY A 12 11.17 -47.19 -15.77
CA GLY A 12 12.64 -47.01 -15.79
C GLY A 12 13.21 -47.03 -17.22
N TRP A 13 14.35 -46.39 -17.42
CA TRP A 13 15.08 -46.41 -18.69
C TRP A 13 16.04 -47.62 -18.72
N SER A 14 15.99 -48.39 -19.80
CA SER A 14 16.92 -49.49 -20.09
C SER A 14 18.09 -49.03 -20.94
N GLU A 15 19.19 -49.80 -20.93
CA GLU A 15 20.35 -49.52 -21.76
C GLU A 15 20.05 -49.64 -23.27
N ALA A 16 19.13 -50.54 -23.64
CA ALA A 16 18.66 -50.65 -25.02
C ALA A 16 17.91 -49.38 -25.47
N GLU A 17 17.05 -48.82 -24.61
CA GLU A 17 16.36 -47.54 -24.89
C GLU A 17 17.34 -46.37 -24.99
N ASP A 18 18.41 -46.34 -24.20
CA ASP A 18 19.45 -45.32 -24.31
C ASP A 18 20.20 -45.39 -25.64
N ALA A 19 20.52 -46.60 -26.10
CA ALA A 19 21.18 -46.80 -27.40
C ALA A 19 20.26 -46.35 -28.55
N THR A 20 18.99 -46.75 -28.51
CA THR A 20 17.98 -46.31 -29.50
C THR A 20 17.78 -44.79 -29.48
N LEU A 21 17.84 -44.16 -28.31
CA LEU A 21 17.77 -42.70 -28.18
C LEU A 21 18.97 -42.02 -28.85
N VAL A 22 20.20 -42.49 -28.59
CA VAL A 22 21.42 -41.93 -29.19
C VAL A 22 21.48 -42.17 -30.70
N ASP A 23 21.03 -43.33 -31.18
CA ASP A 23 20.94 -43.62 -32.62
C ASP A 23 19.91 -42.71 -33.30
N GLY A 24 18.76 -42.45 -32.65
CA GLY A 24 17.80 -41.47 -33.15
C GLY A 24 18.35 -40.04 -33.22
N VAL A 25 19.24 -39.65 -32.29
CA VAL A 25 19.95 -38.36 -32.37
C VAL A 25 20.92 -38.30 -33.57
N ARG A 26 21.62 -39.41 -33.87
CA ARG A 26 22.50 -39.54 -35.04
C ARG A 26 21.73 -39.51 -36.35
N GLU A 27 20.53 -40.08 -36.37
CA GLU A 27 19.59 -40.04 -37.50
C GLU A 27 19.00 -38.64 -37.74
N GLY A 28 19.23 -37.69 -36.82
CA GLY A 28 18.73 -36.31 -36.94
C GLY A 28 17.27 -36.14 -36.52
N LEU A 29 16.70 -37.09 -35.77
CA LEU A 29 15.31 -37.01 -35.31
C LEU A 29 15.11 -35.88 -34.32
N ASP A 30 13.96 -35.23 -34.40
CA ASP A 30 13.54 -34.21 -33.44
C ASP A 30 13.01 -34.84 -32.13
N GLN A 31 12.80 -34.00 -31.13
CA GLN A 31 12.37 -34.41 -29.80
C GLN A 31 11.02 -35.17 -29.82
N GLN A 32 10.10 -34.79 -30.71
CA GLN A 32 8.78 -35.40 -30.79
C GLN A 32 8.87 -36.79 -31.47
N GLN A 33 9.65 -36.89 -32.54
CA GLN A 33 9.92 -38.15 -33.24
C GLN A 33 10.64 -39.17 -32.33
N LEU A 34 11.58 -38.71 -31.50
CA LEU A 34 12.24 -39.55 -30.49
C LEU A 34 11.26 -40.03 -29.40
N ALA A 35 10.33 -39.15 -28.99
CA ALA A 35 9.30 -39.48 -28.01
C ALA A 35 8.35 -40.56 -28.53
N ASP A 36 7.88 -40.40 -29.78
CA ASP A 36 6.98 -41.34 -30.44
C ASP A 36 7.66 -42.70 -30.67
N ARG A 37 8.93 -42.71 -31.10
CA ARG A 37 9.70 -43.94 -31.33
C ARG A 37 9.92 -44.77 -30.07
N LEU A 38 10.08 -44.13 -28.92
CA LEU A 38 10.32 -44.80 -27.63
C LEU A 38 9.04 -44.99 -26.80
N GLY A 39 7.88 -44.50 -27.27
CA GLY A 39 6.64 -44.51 -26.50
C GLY A 39 6.76 -43.69 -25.20
N ARG A 40 7.52 -42.59 -25.22
CA ARG A 40 7.83 -41.71 -24.07
C ARG A 40 7.27 -40.31 -24.30
N SER A 41 7.27 -39.47 -23.27
CA SER A 41 6.87 -38.06 -23.43
C SER A 41 8.08 -37.23 -23.90
N PRO A 42 7.88 -36.14 -24.68
CA PRO A 42 8.96 -35.25 -25.10
C PRO A 42 9.80 -34.73 -23.93
N ALA A 43 9.17 -34.41 -22.80
CA ALA A 43 9.88 -33.98 -21.59
C ALA A 43 10.78 -35.09 -21.00
N SER A 44 10.35 -36.36 -21.08
CA SER A 44 11.17 -37.49 -20.64
C SER A 44 12.38 -37.73 -21.55
N ILE A 45 12.28 -37.38 -22.85
CA ILE A 45 13.38 -37.46 -23.81
C ILE A 45 14.45 -36.42 -23.46
N LEU A 46 14.07 -35.15 -23.32
CA LEU A 46 14.98 -34.07 -22.92
C LEU A 46 15.72 -34.38 -21.62
N TYR A 47 14.97 -34.75 -20.58
CA TYR A 47 15.54 -35.12 -19.29
C TYR A 47 16.53 -36.31 -19.38
N ARG A 48 16.28 -37.24 -20.30
CA ARG A 48 17.17 -38.38 -20.51
C ARG A 48 18.43 -37.97 -21.28
N LEU A 49 18.31 -37.13 -22.30
CA LEU A 49 19.43 -36.60 -23.08
C LEU A 49 20.41 -35.80 -22.21
N GLU A 50 19.92 -35.05 -21.22
CA GLU A 50 20.77 -34.38 -20.23
C GLU A 50 21.71 -35.33 -19.47
N GLN A 51 21.42 -36.63 -19.41
CA GLN A 51 22.32 -37.60 -18.77
C GLN A 51 23.53 -37.97 -19.66
N PHE A 52 23.50 -37.61 -20.95
CA PHE A 52 24.57 -37.88 -21.91
C PHE A 52 25.45 -36.65 -22.19
N VAL A 53 25.10 -35.48 -21.63
CA VAL A 53 25.80 -34.20 -21.81
C VAL A 53 26.78 -33.96 -20.65
N LEU A 54 27.95 -33.40 -20.97
CA LEU A 54 28.96 -33.06 -19.96
C LEU A 54 28.43 -31.98 -18.98
N PRO A 55 28.77 -32.06 -17.67
CA PRO A 55 28.29 -31.12 -16.65
C PRO A 55 28.54 -29.64 -16.96
N ALA A 56 29.69 -29.29 -17.55
CA ALA A 56 30.03 -27.91 -17.88
C ALA A 56 29.22 -27.33 -19.07
N ALA A 57 28.48 -28.17 -19.80
CA ALA A 57 27.71 -27.76 -20.98
C ALA A 57 26.19 -27.77 -20.78
N SER A 58 25.70 -28.28 -19.64
CA SER A 58 24.26 -28.42 -19.40
C SER A 58 23.54 -27.15 -18.97
N ASP A 59 24.28 -26.08 -18.66
CA ASP A 59 23.69 -24.87 -18.07
C ASP A 59 23.22 -23.82 -19.09
N ASP A 60 23.56 -23.96 -20.39
CA ASP A 60 23.23 -22.93 -21.41
C ASP A 60 22.97 -23.46 -22.85
N SER A 61 22.81 -24.78 -23.07
CA SER A 61 22.55 -25.32 -24.41
C SER A 61 21.50 -26.43 -24.44
N ASP A 62 20.70 -26.48 -25.52
CA ASP A 62 19.72 -27.56 -25.75
C ASP A 62 20.44 -28.91 -25.76
N PRO A 63 20.13 -29.84 -24.81
CA PRO A 63 20.79 -31.13 -24.70
C PRO A 63 20.74 -31.97 -25.98
N LEU A 64 19.66 -31.84 -26.77
CA LEU A 64 19.51 -32.55 -28.03
C LEU A 64 20.50 -32.02 -29.08
N GLU A 65 20.55 -30.71 -29.25
CA GLU A 65 21.40 -30.07 -30.24
C GLU A 65 22.88 -30.19 -29.86
N TRP A 66 23.20 -30.03 -28.58
CA TRP A 66 24.56 -30.24 -28.08
C TRP A 66 25.05 -31.66 -28.36
N LEU A 67 24.23 -32.67 -28.05
CA LEU A 67 24.60 -34.07 -28.24
C LEU A 67 24.72 -34.41 -29.73
N ARG A 68 23.87 -33.82 -30.58
CA ARG A 68 23.93 -33.96 -32.03
C ARG A 68 25.24 -33.40 -32.59
N VAL A 69 25.60 -32.17 -32.24
CA VAL A 69 26.88 -31.55 -32.65
C VAL A 69 28.07 -32.37 -32.14
N ARG A 70 28.00 -32.86 -30.90
CA ARG A 70 29.06 -33.67 -30.30
C ARG A 70 29.25 -35.00 -31.01
N LEU A 71 28.18 -35.72 -31.33
CA LEU A 71 28.23 -37.01 -32.03
C LEU A 71 28.63 -36.84 -33.51
N ALA A 72 28.34 -35.71 -34.13
CA ALA A 72 28.79 -35.39 -35.48
C ALA A 72 30.30 -35.13 -35.53
N GLY A 73 30.86 -34.43 -34.53
CA GLY A 73 32.29 -34.15 -34.43
C GLY A 73 33.12 -35.30 -33.84
N ASP A 74 32.51 -36.16 -33.03
CA ASP A 74 33.13 -37.31 -32.37
C ASP A 74 32.13 -38.49 -32.34
N PRO A 75 32.07 -39.31 -33.41
CA PRO A 75 31.13 -40.43 -33.50
C PRO A 75 31.32 -41.49 -32.41
N ALA A 76 32.51 -41.54 -31.82
CA ALA A 76 32.91 -42.46 -30.75
C ALA A 76 32.70 -41.87 -29.34
N TYR A 77 32.01 -40.72 -29.23
CA TYR A 77 31.71 -40.09 -27.95
C TYR A 77 31.15 -41.10 -26.93
N ALA A 78 31.85 -41.26 -25.82
CA ALA A 78 31.58 -42.26 -24.80
C ALA A 78 30.42 -41.85 -23.88
N TRP A 79 29.25 -41.59 -24.46
CA TRP A 79 28.03 -41.18 -23.74
C TRP A 79 27.64 -42.15 -22.63
N ARG A 80 27.99 -43.44 -22.75
CA ARG A 80 27.80 -44.46 -21.70
C ARG A 80 28.62 -44.14 -20.46
N ASN A 81 29.88 -43.73 -20.63
CA ASN A 81 30.76 -43.36 -19.51
C ASN A 81 30.24 -42.09 -18.82
N VAL A 82 29.80 -41.08 -19.60
CA VAL A 82 29.22 -39.84 -19.06
C VAL A 82 27.93 -40.11 -18.29
N ARG A 83 27.06 -40.97 -18.83
CA ARG A 83 25.84 -41.44 -18.15
C ARG A 83 26.17 -42.14 -16.84
N ASP A 84 27.11 -43.07 -16.87
CA ASP A 84 27.46 -43.90 -15.73
C ASP A 84 28.17 -43.08 -14.65
N GLU A 85 29.00 -42.10 -15.01
CA GLU A 85 29.57 -41.10 -14.11
C GLU A 85 28.49 -40.21 -13.47
N ARG A 86 27.54 -39.67 -14.25
CA ARG A 86 26.41 -38.89 -13.70
C ARG A 86 25.52 -39.72 -12.77
N LEU A 87 25.27 -40.98 -13.12
CA LEU A 87 24.57 -41.92 -12.26
C LEU A 87 25.37 -42.19 -10.98
N HIS A 88 26.69 -42.36 -11.09
CA HIS A 88 27.59 -42.56 -9.95
C HIS A 88 27.61 -41.34 -9.04
N GLU A 89 27.74 -40.11 -9.55
CA GLU A 89 27.67 -38.86 -8.80
C GLU A 89 26.32 -38.67 -8.12
N ARG A 90 25.21 -38.96 -8.81
CA ARG A 90 23.87 -38.95 -8.20
C ARG A 90 23.72 -40.02 -7.13
N HIS A 91 24.28 -41.21 -7.33
CA HIS A 91 24.31 -42.28 -6.33
C HIS A 91 25.23 -41.94 -5.16
N GLN A 92 26.33 -41.22 -5.38
CA GLN A 92 27.23 -40.73 -4.34
C GLN A 92 26.58 -39.58 -3.56
N ARG A 93 25.96 -38.59 -4.21
CA ARG A 93 25.15 -37.56 -3.55
C ARG A 93 24.00 -38.19 -2.77
N ARG A 94 23.29 -39.16 -3.36
CA ARG A 94 22.26 -39.93 -2.66
C ARG A 94 22.83 -40.77 -1.53
N ARG A 95 24.02 -41.38 -1.63
CA ARG A 95 24.68 -42.14 -0.55
C ARG A 95 25.25 -41.23 0.54
N HIS A 96 25.70 -40.04 0.19
CA HIS A 96 26.14 -38.99 1.11
C HIS A 96 24.93 -38.42 1.86
N ASN A 97 23.80 -38.23 1.16
CA ASN A 97 22.50 -37.92 1.77
C ASN A 97 21.95 -39.10 2.57
N ARG A 98 22.08 -40.35 2.09
CA ARG A 98 21.64 -41.57 2.78
C ARG A 98 22.49 -41.84 4.02
N ARG A 99 23.78 -41.50 4.02
CA ARG A 99 24.63 -41.52 5.23
C ARG A 99 24.24 -40.41 6.22
N ARG A 100 23.66 -39.30 5.74
CA ARG A 100 23.04 -38.26 6.58
C ARG A 100 21.61 -38.61 7.04
N THR A 101 20.86 -39.43 6.30
CA THR A 101 19.45 -39.78 6.58
C THR A 101 19.22 -41.22 7.06
N SER A 102 20.24 -42.07 7.06
CA SER A 102 20.23 -43.39 7.72
C SER A 102 20.92 -43.34 9.08
N SER A 103 20.72 -42.27 9.85
CA SER A 103 21.06 -42.27 11.27
C SER A 103 20.03 -43.10 12.02
N THR A 104 20.36 -44.37 12.19
CA THR A 104 20.43 -45.03 13.49
C THR A 104 19.28 -44.68 14.43
N SER A 105 18.35 -45.62 14.65
CA SER A 105 17.68 -45.67 15.95
C SER A 105 18.79 -45.57 17.01
N PRO A 106 18.73 -44.59 17.92
CA PRO A 106 19.81 -44.35 18.86
C PRO A 106 20.07 -45.63 19.63
N THR A 107 21.33 -46.03 19.72
CA THR A 107 21.70 -47.21 20.51
C THR A 107 21.23 -47.01 21.95
N THR A 108 20.89 -48.08 22.65
CA THR A 108 20.51 -48.02 24.08
C THR A 108 21.54 -47.23 24.90
N ALA A 109 22.83 -47.36 24.54
CA ALA A 109 23.92 -46.61 25.14
C ALA A 109 23.87 -45.08 24.90
N ALA A 110 23.30 -44.62 23.79
CA ALA A 110 23.12 -43.19 23.51
C ALA A 110 21.96 -42.61 24.33
N VAL A 111 20.84 -43.34 24.45
CA VAL A 111 19.71 -42.93 25.29
C VAL A 111 20.07 -42.95 26.78
N ASP A 112 20.92 -43.90 27.19
CA ASP A 112 21.46 -43.93 28.56
C ASP A 112 22.33 -42.70 28.89
N LYS A 113 22.99 -42.09 27.90
CA LYS A 113 23.68 -40.80 28.10
C LYS A 113 22.70 -39.67 28.39
N VAL A 114 21.56 -39.64 27.71
CA VAL A 114 20.48 -38.66 27.97
C VAL A 114 19.91 -38.86 29.37
N LEU A 115 19.68 -40.10 29.79
CA LEU A 115 19.26 -40.43 31.15
C LEU A 115 20.29 -39.94 32.19
N ASN A 116 21.58 -40.16 31.94
CA ASN A 116 22.62 -39.67 32.84
C ASN A 116 22.66 -38.14 32.92
N ASP A 117 22.52 -37.43 31.80
CA ASP A 117 22.43 -35.97 31.77
C ASP A 117 21.21 -35.48 32.58
N TRP A 118 20.05 -36.16 32.45
CA TRP A 118 18.83 -35.87 33.23
C TRP A 118 19.02 -36.10 34.74
N GLN A 119 19.61 -37.23 35.14
CA GLN A 119 19.82 -37.56 36.55
C GLN A 119 20.83 -36.62 37.22
N LYS A 120 21.88 -36.21 36.50
CA LYS A 120 22.84 -35.22 36.99
C LYS A 120 22.21 -33.85 37.20
N THR A 121 21.38 -33.42 36.25
CA THR A 121 20.74 -32.10 36.31
C THR A 121 19.70 -32.01 37.43
N THR A 122 18.87 -33.06 37.57
CA THR A 122 17.76 -33.07 38.54
C THR A 122 18.15 -33.58 39.93
N GLY A 123 19.30 -34.26 40.06
CA GLY A 123 19.69 -34.96 41.29
C GLY A 123 18.87 -36.22 41.59
N HIS A 124 17.91 -36.58 40.74
CA HIS A 124 17.04 -37.74 40.94
C HIS A 124 17.62 -39.00 40.30
N THR A 125 17.43 -40.15 40.94
CA THR A 125 17.78 -41.46 40.39
C THR A 125 16.52 -42.27 40.09
N LEU A 126 16.35 -42.70 38.83
CA LEU A 126 15.19 -43.52 38.44
C LEU A 126 15.37 -44.97 38.87
N ARG A 127 14.29 -45.61 39.36
CA ARG A 127 14.19 -47.06 39.59
C ARG A 127 14.29 -47.84 38.26
N PRO A 128 14.74 -49.10 38.26
CA PRO A 128 14.94 -49.89 37.04
C PRO A 128 13.74 -49.89 36.06
N GLU A 129 12.53 -50.09 36.57
CA GLU A 129 11.29 -50.08 35.76
C GLU A 129 11.05 -48.72 35.06
N ARG A 130 11.35 -47.61 35.75
CA ARG A 130 11.21 -46.26 35.20
C ARG A 130 12.32 -45.92 34.21
N ARG A 131 13.50 -46.54 34.32
CA ARG A 131 14.58 -46.40 33.32
C ARG A 131 14.17 -47.03 32.00
N GLU A 132 13.51 -48.19 32.05
CA GLU A 132 13.01 -48.83 30.84
C GLU A 132 11.90 -48.00 30.19
N ALA A 133 10.96 -47.48 30.99
CA ALA A 133 9.96 -46.55 30.50
C ALA A 133 10.54 -45.23 29.95
N PHE A 134 11.69 -44.78 30.46
CA PHE A 134 12.39 -43.61 29.93
C PHE A 134 12.98 -43.90 28.54
N ARG A 135 13.61 -45.07 28.36
CA ARG A 135 14.23 -45.49 27.10
C ARG A 135 13.25 -45.66 25.95
N THR A 136 12.02 -46.04 26.27
CA THR A 136 10.95 -46.21 25.27
C THR A 136 10.29 -44.91 24.85
N ARG A 137 10.57 -43.78 25.51
CA ARG A 137 10.00 -42.48 25.11
C ARG A 137 10.70 -41.92 23.88
N HIS A 138 9.92 -41.52 22.88
CA HIS A 138 10.43 -40.87 21.66
C HIS A 138 11.27 -39.63 21.96
N ALA A 139 10.82 -38.75 22.85
CA ALA A 139 11.58 -37.55 23.20
C ALA A 139 13.00 -37.86 23.74
N ALA A 140 13.16 -38.95 24.51
CA ALA A 140 14.47 -39.38 25.00
C ALA A 140 15.37 -39.96 23.88
N GLN A 141 14.76 -40.60 22.89
CA GLN A 141 15.46 -41.09 21.70
C GLN A 141 15.91 -39.92 20.82
N ASP A 142 15.04 -38.94 20.58
CA ASP A 142 15.37 -37.77 19.77
C ASP A 142 16.44 -36.89 20.45
N LEU A 143 16.36 -36.71 21.78
CA LEU A 143 17.41 -36.04 22.57
C LEU A 143 18.79 -36.72 22.46
N ALA A 144 18.83 -38.02 22.17
CA ALA A 144 20.08 -38.74 21.98
C ALA A 144 20.78 -38.35 20.67
N THR A 145 20.04 -37.78 19.71
CA THR A 145 20.56 -37.26 18.44
C THR A 145 21.08 -35.83 18.55
N VAL A 146 20.65 -35.08 19.57
CA VAL A 146 21.12 -33.72 19.87
C VAL A 146 22.60 -33.74 20.28
N ALA A 147 23.33 -32.64 20.12
CA ALA A 147 24.71 -32.53 20.60
C ALA A 147 24.77 -32.48 22.14
N ALA A 148 25.73 -33.18 22.76
CA ALA A 148 25.87 -33.24 24.23
C ALA A 148 25.96 -31.86 24.93
N PRO A 149 26.75 -30.90 24.42
CA PRO A 149 26.83 -29.57 25.03
C PRO A 149 25.47 -28.85 25.03
N VAL A 150 24.73 -28.95 23.92
CA VAL A 150 23.42 -28.29 23.75
C VAL A 150 22.40 -28.86 24.73
N ARG A 151 22.21 -30.20 24.75
CA ARG A 151 21.22 -30.81 25.66
C ARG A 151 21.54 -30.53 27.13
N ARG A 152 22.81 -30.53 27.56
CA ARG A 152 23.17 -30.27 28.96
C ARG A 152 22.90 -28.82 29.35
N ALA A 153 23.33 -27.87 28.52
CA ALA A 153 23.07 -26.45 28.76
C ALA A 153 21.57 -26.14 28.81
N THR A 154 20.78 -26.74 27.92
CA THR A 154 19.32 -26.60 27.94
C THR A 154 18.69 -27.24 29.18
N ALA A 155 19.15 -28.42 29.59
CA ALA A 155 18.64 -29.09 30.79
C ALA A 155 18.88 -28.24 32.05
N GLU A 156 20.09 -27.71 32.20
CA GLU A 156 20.47 -26.83 33.32
C GLU A 156 19.62 -25.56 33.33
N ARG A 157 19.45 -24.90 32.17
CA ARG A 157 18.62 -23.70 32.02
C ARG A 157 17.17 -23.94 32.45
N LEU A 158 16.53 -24.99 31.94
CA LEU A 158 15.13 -25.30 32.26
C LEU A 158 14.93 -25.68 33.72
N TRP A 159 15.87 -26.47 34.27
CA TRP A 159 15.83 -26.85 35.67
C TRP A 159 16.00 -25.66 36.62
N GLN A 160 16.92 -24.74 36.32
CA GLN A 160 17.11 -23.52 37.10
C GLN A 160 15.89 -22.60 37.08
N LYS A 161 15.16 -22.58 35.96
CA LYS A 161 13.99 -21.73 35.77
C LYS A 161 12.81 -22.18 36.64
N ASP A 162 12.37 -23.43 36.47
CA ASP A 162 11.08 -23.90 37.01
C ASP A 162 11.19 -25.15 37.90
N ALA A 163 12.41 -25.62 38.20
CA ALA A 163 12.68 -26.89 38.89
C ALA A 163 11.93 -28.09 38.27
N ARG A 164 11.70 -28.03 36.96
CA ARG A 164 11.01 -29.05 36.17
C ARG A 164 11.77 -29.28 34.88
N LEU A 165 12.06 -30.56 34.58
CA LEU A 165 12.71 -30.96 33.34
C LEU A 165 11.85 -32.01 32.64
N LEU A 166 10.84 -31.53 31.91
CA LEU A 166 10.00 -32.36 31.05
C LEU A 166 10.76 -32.71 29.77
N LEU A 167 10.64 -33.96 29.31
CA LEU A 167 11.37 -34.43 28.13
C LEU A 167 10.97 -33.69 26.85
N ASP A 168 9.69 -33.35 26.70
CA ASP A 168 9.16 -32.63 25.54
C ASP A 168 9.73 -31.20 25.49
N ASP A 169 9.69 -30.46 26.60
CA ASP A 169 10.23 -29.09 26.70
C ASP A 169 11.76 -29.09 26.56
N TRP A 170 12.43 -30.08 27.15
CA TRP A 170 13.87 -30.25 27.00
C TRP A 170 14.28 -30.48 25.54
N LEU A 171 13.53 -31.31 24.82
CA LEU A 171 13.74 -31.54 23.40
C LEU A 171 13.42 -30.27 22.59
N LEU A 172 12.27 -29.63 22.83
CA LEU A 172 11.84 -28.41 22.14
C LEU A 172 12.90 -27.31 22.26
N GLU A 173 13.34 -27.01 23.47
CA GLU A 173 14.34 -25.96 23.76
C GLU A 173 15.76 -26.32 23.32
N SER A 174 16.01 -27.60 23.04
CA SER A 174 17.27 -28.05 22.44
C SER A 174 17.25 -27.90 20.91
N LEU A 175 16.06 -27.92 20.29
CA LEU A 175 15.86 -27.78 18.84
C LEU A 175 15.60 -26.32 18.44
N CYS A 176 14.78 -25.60 19.20
CA CYS A 176 14.41 -24.22 19.00
C CYS A 176 14.40 -23.49 20.36
N PRO A 177 15.55 -22.91 20.76
CA PRO A 177 15.66 -22.18 22.03
C PRO A 177 14.66 -21.02 22.10
N GLY A 178 13.96 -20.89 23.23
CA GLY A 178 12.96 -19.85 23.48
C GLY A 178 11.55 -20.18 22.98
N ALA A 179 11.35 -21.29 22.25
CA ALA A 179 10.04 -21.66 21.73
C ALA A 179 9.00 -22.01 22.82
N SER A 180 9.45 -22.52 23.98
CA SER A 180 8.55 -22.86 25.08
C SER A 180 7.94 -21.60 25.69
N ASP A 181 8.72 -20.52 25.75
CA ASP A 181 8.35 -19.27 26.40
C ASP A 181 7.73 -18.23 25.46
N LEU A 182 7.69 -18.52 24.15
CA LEU A 182 7.16 -17.61 23.15
C LEU A 182 5.70 -17.23 23.49
N PRO A 183 5.39 -15.96 23.81
CA PRO A 183 4.05 -15.59 24.21
C PRO A 183 3.08 -15.69 23.04
N ALA A 184 1.85 -16.12 23.31
CA ALA A 184 0.74 -16.04 22.38
C ALA A 184 0.06 -14.66 22.44
N ASP A 185 0.87 -13.61 22.49
CA ASP A 185 0.40 -12.23 22.61
C ASP A 185 0.39 -11.58 21.23
N TRP A 186 -0.80 -11.25 20.73
CA TRP A 186 -1.00 -10.60 19.44
C TRP A 186 -0.27 -9.26 19.32
N SER A 187 -0.12 -8.51 20.42
CA SER A 187 0.50 -7.18 20.41
C SER A 187 1.98 -7.24 20.02
N ALA A 188 2.72 -8.21 20.56
CA ALA A 188 4.13 -8.45 20.23
C ALA A 188 4.35 -8.75 18.73
N PHE A 189 3.35 -9.32 18.04
CA PHE A 189 3.40 -9.54 16.59
C PHE A 189 3.09 -8.27 15.79
N THR A 190 2.11 -7.46 16.22
CA THR A 190 1.79 -6.19 15.55
C THR A 190 2.95 -5.19 15.61
N GLU A 191 3.75 -5.23 16.68
CA GLU A 191 4.96 -4.41 16.84
C GLU A 191 6.16 -4.93 16.02
N HIS A 192 6.03 -6.07 15.35
CA HIS A 192 7.09 -6.72 14.57
C HIS A 192 8.37 -6.98 15.38
N ASP A 193 8.24 -7.44 16.63
CA ASP A 193 9.41 -7.79 17.45
C ASP A 193 10.29 -8.83 16.75
N ALA A 194 11.53 -8.44 16.45
CA ALA A 194 12.44 -9.23 15.62
C ALA A 194 12.77 -10.59 16.24
N ASN A 195 12.85 -10.66 17.57
CA ASN A 195 13.17 -11.89 18.29
C ASN A 195 11.99 -12.88 18.24
N THR A 196 10.78 -12.41 18.47
CA THR A 196 9.54 -13.20 18.38
C THR A 196 9.36 -13.77 16.97
N VAL A 197 9.58 -12.96 15.93
CA VAL A 197 9.49 -13.41 14.52
C VAL A 197 10.56 -14.46 14.20
N LEU A 198 11.80 -14.27 14.67
CA LEU A 198 12.89 -15.23 14.49
C LEU A 198 12.55 -16.58 15.11
N ILE A 199 12.18 -16.60 16.40
CA ILE A 199 11.84 -17.83 17.12
C ILE A 199 10.66 -18.54 16.44
N LEU A 200 9.65 -17.80 15.97
CA LEU A 200 8.53 -18.40 15.26
C LEU A 200 8.93 -19.05 13.94
N ARG A 201 9.81 -18.41 13.15
CA ARG A 201 10.35 -19.00 11.92
C ARG A 201 11.19 -20.26 12.20
N GLU A 202 12.03 -20.22 13.24
CA GLU A 202 12.81 -21.39 13.68
C GLU A 202 11.91 -22.51 14.22
N LEU A 203 10.80 -22.17 14.89
CA LEU A 203 9.81 -23.15 15.33
C LEU A 203 9.10 -23.82 14.14
N VAL A 204 8.78 -23.07 13.08
CA VAL A 204 8.28 -23.64 11.82
C VAL A 204 9.31 -24.60 11.20
N ALA A 205 10.60 -24.24 11.22
CA ALA A 205 11.68 -25.10 10.74
C ALA A 205 11.80 -26.40 11.56
N ALA A 206 11.79 -26.29 12.88
CA ALA A 206 11.83 -27.43 13.78
C ALA A 206 10.62 -28.37 13.58
N ALA A 207 9.42 -27.83 13.44
CA ALA A 207 8.20 -28.63 13.19
C ALA A 207 8.25 -29.38 11.85
N VAL A 208 8.82 -28.77 10.81
CA VAL A 208 9.02 -29.46 9.52
C VAL A 208 10.09 -30.55 9.61
N ALA A 209 11.14 -30.34 10.41
CA ALA A 209 12.19 -31.34 10.63
C ALA A 209 11.66 -32.64 11.27
N GLU A 210 10.62 -32.55 12.10
CA GLU A 210 9.95 -33.70 12.73
C GLU A 210 9.21 -34.61 11.74
N ILE A 211 8.98 -34.17 10.49
CA ILE A 211 8.30 -34.98 9.47
C ILE A 211 9.18 -36.19 9.09
N PRO A 212 8.73 -37.44 9.30
CA PRO A 212 9.55 -38.63 9.06
C PRO A 212 9.82 -38.88 7.58
N SER A 213 8.83 -38.61 6.73
CA SER A 213 8.96 -38.82 5.29
C SER A 213 9.79 -37.72 4.67
N GLU A 214 10.98 -38.06 4.17
CA GLU A 214 11.89 -37.12 3.50
C GLU A 214 11.19 -36.39 2.33
N ARG A 215 10.29 -37.05 1.61
CA ARG A 215 9.55 -36.45 0.49
C ARG A 215 8.50 -35.44 0.95
N ASP A 216 7.81 -35.73 2.04
CA ASP A 216 6.79 -34.81 2.59
C ASP A 216 7.47 -33.60 3.23
N ARG A 217 8.59 -33.84 3.93
CA ARG A 217 9.45 -32.82 4.52
C ARG A 217 9.99 -31.86 3.47
N GLU A 218 10.58 -32.39 2.39
CA GLU A 218 11.10 -31.57 1.28
C GLU A 218 10.03 -30.67 0.66
N VAL A 219 8.81 -31.18 0.45
CA VAL A 219 7.70 -30.38 -0.05
C VAL A 219 7.33 -29.28 0.95
N MET A 220 7.23 -29.59 2.25
CA MET A 220 6.90 -28.59 3.26
C MET A 220 7.98 -27.53 3.43
N SER A 221 9.26 -27.90 3.44
CA SER A 221 10.38 -26.96 3.51
C SER A 221 10.33 -25.93 2.37
N ARG A 222 10.01 -26.35 1.15
CA ARG A 222 9.84 -25.42 0.02
C ARG A 222 8.59 -24.57 0.11
N ARG A 223 7.47 -25.14 0.59
CA ARG A 223 6.20 -24.41 0.76
C ARG A 223 6.28 -23.33 1.84
N LEU A 224 7.13 -23.54 2.85
CA LEU A 224 7.32 -22.64 3.98
C LEU A 224 8.58 -21.76 3.85
N GLY A 225 9.36 -21.89 2.77
CA GLY A 225 10.51 -21.02 2.50
C GLY A 225 11.72 -21.26 3.42
N GLN A 226 12.11 -22.51 3.62
CA GLN A 226 13.30 -22.87 4.40
C GLN A 226 14.57 -22.92 3.53
N HIS A 227 15.74 -22.92 4.18
CA HIS A 227 17.06 -23.01 3.55
C HIS A 227 17.39 -21.82 2.65
N ASP A 228 17.08 -20.60 3.11
CA ASP A 228 17.33 -19.34 2.39
C ASP A 228 16.63 -19.28 1.02
N GLN A 229 15.54 -20.03 0.86
CA GLN A 229 14.70 -20.03 -0.33
C GLN A 229 13.35 -19.39 -0.01
N PRO A 230 12.79 -18.57 -0.92
CA PRO A 230 11.43 -18.05 -0.73
C PRO A 230 10.41 -19.19 -0.74
N ALA A 231 9.29 -18.97 -0.05
CA ALA A 231 8.15 -19.88 -0.10
C ALA A 231 7.64 -20.06 -1.54
N GLN A 232 7.53 -21.31 -1.99
CA GLN A 232 7.19 -21.65 -3.38
C GLN A 232 5.74 -22.10 -3.49
N THR A 233 5.05 -21.80 -4.59
CA THR A 233 3.73 -22.36 -4.94
C THR A 233 3.78 -23.89 -5.17
N LEU A 234 2.65 -24.58 -5.07
CA LEU A 234 2.58 -26.02 -5.40
C LEU A 234 3.07 -26.35 -6.81
N ARG A 235 2.86 -25.44 -7.77
CA ARG A 235 3.35 -25.57 -9.15
C ARG A 235 4.89 -25.55 -9.19
N GLN A 236 5.48 -24.52 -8.57
CA GLN A 236 6.94 -24.37 -8.47
C GLN A 236 7.60 -25.55 -7.74
N VAL A 237 6.98 -26.04 -6.66
CA VAL A 237 7.48 -27.24 -5.96
C VAL A 237 7.40 -28.48 -6.85
N GLY A 238 6.31 -28.64 -7.61
CA GLY A 238 6.19 -29.73 -8.59
C GLY A 238 7.32 -29.68 -9.62
N GLU A 239 7.49 -28.53 -10.27
CA GLU A 239 8.54 -28.26 -11.27
C GLU A 239 9.94 -28.59 -10.70
N ALA A 240 10.27 -28.06 -9.52
CA ALA A 240 11.57 -28.28 -8.87
C ALA A 240 11.85 -29.76 -8.51
N LEU A 241 10.81 -30.56 -8.29
CA LEU A 241 10.92 -31.98 -7.96
C LEU A 241 10.76 -32.91 -9.18
N GLY A 242 10.60 -32.36 -10.39
CA GLY A 242 10.31 -33.13 -11.60
C GLY A 242 8.97 -33.87 -11.52
N ARG A 243 7.97 -33.25 -10.89
CA ARG A 243 6.65 -33.83 -10.61
C ARG A 243 5.54 -32.85 -10.96
N THR A 244 4.31 -33.33 -11.04
CA THR A 244 3.15 -32.45 -11.20
C THR A 244 2.85 -31.68 -9.91
N GLY A 245 2.28 -30.48 -10.04
CA GLY A 245 1.82 -29.69 -8.88
C GLY A 245 0.78 -30.44 -8.03
N GLU A 246 -0.06 -31.27 -8.66
CA GLU A 246 -1.00 -32.14 -7.93
C GLU A 246 -0.29 -33.17 -7.05
N ARG A 247 0.84 -33.72 -7.52
CA ARG A 247 1.63 -34.61 -6.69
C ARG A 247 2.27 -33.87 -5.51
N ALA A 248 2.75 -32.63 -5.73
CA ALA A 248 3.24 -31.79 -4.63
C ALA A 248 2.13 -31.52 -3.61
N ARG A 249 0.90 -31.23 -4.06
CA ARG A 249 -0.27 -31.02 -3.19
C ARG A 249 -0.59 -32.24 -2.32
N GLN A 250 -0.57 -33.44 -2.91
CA GLN A 250 -0.81 -34.68 -2.14
C GLN A 250 0.24 -34.90 -1.04
N LEU A 251 1.50 -34.60 -1.33
CA LEU A 251 2.60 -34.70 -0.36
C LEU A 251 2.44 -33.65 0.75
N GLN A 252 2.13 -32.39 0.39
CA GLN A 252 1.80 -31.33 1.34
C GLN A 252 0.65 -31.76 2.26
N GLU A 253 -0.44 -32.31 1.71
CA GLU A 253 -1.61 -32.67 2.50
C GLU A 253 -1.35 -33.84 3.45
N ARG A 254 -0.41 -34.72 3.11
CA ARG A 254 0.06 -35.75 4.03
C ARG A 254 0.92 -35.16 5.13
N ALA A 255 1.80 -34.21 4.78
CA ALA A 255 2.67 -33.52 5.72
C ALA A 255 1.88 -32.66 6.72
N LEU A 256 0.93 -31.85 6.25
CA LEU A 256 0.04 -31.04 7.10
C LEU A 256 -0.77 -31.91 8.06
N ARG A 257 -1.32 -33.03 7.58
CA ARG A 257 -2.04 -33.99 8.44
C ARG A 257 -1.15 -34.63 9.49
N TYR A 258 0.12 -34.87 9.16
CA TYR A 258 1.10 -35.36 10.12
C TYR A 258 1.36 -34.29 11.18
N MET A 259 1.75 -33.08 10.78
CA MET A 259 2.09 -31.99 11.71
C MET A 259 0.93 -31.65 12.65
N ALA A 260 -0.28 -31.49 12.11
CA ALA A 260 -1.47 -31.16 12.90
C ALA A 260 -1.90 -32.26 13.90
N ARG A 261 -1.44 -33.51 13.72
CA ARG A 261 -1.74 -34.65 14.60
C ARG A 261 -0.52 -35.14 15.38
N SER A 262 0.64 -34.55 15.13
CA SER A 262 1.90 -34.99 15.71
C SER A 262 1.92 -34.68 17.19
N ARG A 263 2.41 -35.64 17.98
CA ARG A 263 2.74 -35.38 19.39
C ARG A 263 4.16 -34.87 19.57
N ALA A 264 4.92 -34.68 18.50
CA ALA A 264 6.26 -34.16 18.58
C ALA A 264 6.24 -32.69 19.08
N PRO A 265 7.22 -32.26 19.91
CA PRO A 265 7.11 -31.02 20.67
C PRO A 265 7.01 -29.75 19.79
N ALA A 266 7.78 -29.65 18.70
CA ALA A 266 7.79 -28.46 17.87
C ALA A 266 6.49 -28.32 17.06
N SER A 267 6.02 -29.40 16.44
CA SER A 267 4.73 -29.43 15.74
C SER A 267 3.56 -29.08 16.66
N ARG A 268 3.55 -29.62 17.89
CA ARG A 268 2.52 -29.32 18.89
C ARG A 268 2.55 -27.85 19.28
N ARG A 269 3.73 -27.32 19.63
CA ARG A 269 3.88 -25.92 20.05
C ARG A 269 3.50 -24.95 18.94
N LEU A 270 3.93 -25.21 17.70
CA LEU A 270 3.58 -24.40 16.54
C LEU A 270 2.07 -24.36 16.32
N GLY A 271 1.41 -25.52 16.37
CA GLY A 271 -0.05 -25.59 16.19
C GLY A 271 -0.81 -24.81 17.25
N THR A 272 -0.46 -25.00 18.53
CA THR A 272 -1.07 -24.25 19.64
C THR A 272 -0.87 -22.75 19.48
N LEU A 273 0.36 -22.31 19.22
CA LEU A 273 0.66 -20.89 19.10
C LEU A 273 -0.06 -20.25 17.91
N LEU A 274 -0.07 -20.91 16.73
CA LEU A 274 -0.80 -20.40 15.58
C LEU A 274 -2.32 -20.34 15.85
N ALA A 275 -2.89 -21.33 16.55
CA ALA A 275 -4.30 -21.32 16.92
C ALA A 275 -4.64 -20.17 17.87
N GLU A 276 -3.82 -19.94 18.89
CA GLU A 276 -3.98 -18.86 19.86
C GLU A 276 -3.83 -17.47 19.20
N LEU A 277 -2.80 -17.28 18.37
CA LEU A 277 -2.55 -16.01 17.68
C LEU A 277 -3.61 -15.68 16.64
N SER A 278 -4.04 -16.68 15.87
CA SER A 278 -5.10 -16.48 14.87
C SER A 278 -6.51 -16.40 15.47
N GLY A 279 -6.70 -16.90 16.70
CA GLY A 279 -8.02 -17.02 17.31
C GLY A 279 -8.97 -17.91 16.48
N ILE A 280 -8.44 -18.90 15.76
CA ILE A 280 -9.24 -19.71 14.81
C ILE A 280 -10.32 -20.56 15.49
N ASP A 281 -10.12 -20.89 16.77
CA ASP A 281 -11.08 -21.63 17.59
C ASP A 281 -12.01 -20.68 18.38
N VAL A 282 -11.85 -19.37 18.24
CA VAL A 282 -12.61 -18.34 18.97
C VAL A 282 -13.59 -17.66 18.02
N THR A 283 -14.84 -17.49 18.45
CA THR A 283 -15.79 -16.63 17.73
C THR A 283 -15.34 -15.17 17.85
N PRO A 284 -15.03 -14.48 16.74
CA PRO A 284 -14.56 -13.10 16.80
C PRO A 284 -15.65 -12.18 17.39
N SER A 285 -15.22 -11.28 18.26
CA SER A 285 -16.02 -10.13 18.72
C SER A 285 -16.09 -9.08 17.61
N ASP A 286 -17.18 -8.29 17.53
CA ASP A 286 -17.34 -7.21 16.54
C ASP A 286 -16.23 -6.12 16.61
N THR A 287 -15.43 -6.12 17.68
CA THR A 287 -14.37 -5.13 17.95
C THR A 287 -12.95 -5.66 17.70
N GLU A 288 -12.78 -6.96 17.48
CA GLU A 288 -11.47 -7.58 17.28
C GLU A 288 -11.25 -8.00 15.81
N PRO A 289 -9.99 -7.99 15.31
CA PRO A 289 -9.67 -8.46 13.97
C PRO A 289 -10.15 -9.90 13.78
N SER A 290 -10.75 -10.20 12.62
CA SER A 290 -11.19 -11.56 12.31
C SER A 290 -9.99 -12.52 12.26
N SER A 291 -10.24 -13.82 12.43
CA SER A 291 -9.18 -14.83 12.29
C SER A 291 -8.51 -14.78 10.90
N GLY A 292 -9.26 -14.40 9.86
CA GLY A 292 -8.74 -14.17 8.51
C GLY A 292 -7.76 -13.00 8.42
N GLU A 293 -8.07 -11.88 9.09
CA GLU A 293 -7.17 -10.72 9.17
C GLU A 293 -5.89 -11.05 9.96
N ARG A 294 -6.02 -11.73 11.11
CA ARG A 294 -4.87 -12.14 11.91
C ARG A 294 -3.96 -13.12 11.15
N LEU A 295 -4.55 -14.11 10.48
CA LEU A 295 -3.78 -15.03 9.64
C LEU A 295 -3.14 -14.34 8.43
N PHE A 296 -3.77 -13.30 7.90
CA PHE A 296 -3.18 -12.50 6.83
C PHE A 296 -1.92 -11.79 7.32
N ASP A 297 -1.98 -11.11 8.45
CA ASP A 297 -0.82 -10.42 9.05
C ASP A 297 0.31 -11.43 9.37
N LEU A 298 -0.03 -12.60 9.94
CA LEU A 298 0.93 -13.69 10.16
C LEU A 298 1.54 -14.22 8.85
N ALA A 299 0.75 -14.31 7.78
CA ALA A 299 1.22 -14.75 6.46
C ALA A 299 2.18 -13.74 5.83
N GLU A 300 1.96 -12.43 5.99
CA GLU A 300 2.87 -11.40 5.52
C GLU A 300 4.24 -11.49 6.21
N ILE A 301 4.25 -11.84 7.51
CA ILE A 301 5.48 -12.00 8.29
C ILE A 301 6.19 -13.33 7.97
N LEU A 302 5.46 -14.44 7.98
CA LEU A 302 6.06 -15.78 7.88
C LEU A 302 6.30 -16.23 6.45
N LEU A 303 5.43 -15.84 5.51
CA LEU A 303 5.41 -16.34 4.14
C LEU A 303 5.28 -15.21 3.10
N PRO A 304 6.10 -14.14 3.17
CA PRO A 304 5.94 -12.93 2.35
C PRO A 304 6.00 -13.19 0.83
N ALA A 305 6.68 -14.26 0.40
CA ALA A 305 6.82 -14.60 -1.02
C ALA A 305 5.59 -15.31 -1.60
N LEU A 306 4.64 -15.74 -0.77
CA LEU A 306 3.47 -16.51 -1.19
C LEU A 306 2.23 -15.64 -1.16
N ASP A 307 1.40 -15.74 -2.21
CA ASP A 307 0.13 -14.99 -2.25
C ASP A 307 -0.73 -15.36 -1.02
N PRO A 308 -1.31 -14.37 -0.30
CA PRO A 308 -2.11 -14.58 0.91
C PRO A 308 -3.22 -15.61 0.74
N ARG A 309 -3.82 -15.71 -0.47
CA ARG A 309 -4.85 -16.71 -0.78
C ARG A 309 -4.37 -18.16 -0.62
N TYR A 310 -3.05 -18.38 -0.60
CA TYR A 310 -2.40 -19.67 -0.42
C TYR A 310 -1.64 -19.79 0.89
N ALA A 311 -1.14 -18.67 1.43
CA ALA A 311 -0.44 -18.63 2.70
C ALA A 311 -1.40 -18.76 3.89
N VAL A 312 -2.53 -18.04 3.87
CA VAL A 312 -3.54 -18.08 4.95
C VAL A 312 -4.10 -19.48 5.16
N PRO A 313 -4.56 -20.21 4.11
CA PRO A 313 -5.01 -21.58 4.32
C PRO A 313 -3.90 -22.50 4.85
N LEU A 314 -2.65 -22.30 4.44
CA LEU A 314 -1.52 -23.11 4.91
C LEU A 314 -1.31 -22.94 6.42
N LEU A 315 -1.30 -21.69 6.91
CA LEU A 315 -1.16 -21.38 8.33
C LEU A 315 -2.39 -21.82 9.14
N ALA A 316 -3.60 -21.61 8.62
CA ALA A 316 -4.83 -22.08 9.26
C ALA A 316 -4.83 -23.61 9.45
N ARG A 317 -4.35 -24.36 8.44
CA ARG A 317 -4.24 -25.82 8.52
C ARG A 317 -3.20 -26.28 9.55
N LEU A 318 -2.11 -25.53 9.72
CA LEU A 318 -1.12 -25.76 10.77
C LEU A 318 -1.66 -25.42 12.16
N ALA A 319 -2.50 -24.39 12.26
CA ALA A 319 -3.26 -24.02 13.46
C ALA A 319 -4.36 -25.05 13.83
N GLY A 320 -4.60 -26.06 12.99
CA GLY A 320 -5.56 -27.13 13.27
C GLY A 320 -6.90 -27.04 12.53
N ALA A 321 -7.12 -26.01 11.71
CA ALA A 321 -8.38 -25.85 11.00
C ALA A 321 -8.70 -26.99 10.02
N ALA A 322 -10.00 -27.30 9.92
CA ALA A 322 -10.54 -28.11 8.85
C ALA A 322 -10.23 -27.48 7.49
N LYS A 323 -10.09 -28.32 6.46
CA LYS A 323 -9.70 -27.86 5.12
C LYS A 323 -10.66 -26.83 4.56
N GLU A 324 -11.96 -27.10 4.65
CA GLU A 324 -13.01 -26.21 4.16
C GLU A 324 -12.96 -24.83 4.84
N HIS A 325 -12.78 -24.81 6.17
CA HIS A 325 -12.65 -23.55 6.90
C HIS A 325 -11.40 -22.77 6.49
N ALA A 326 -10.25 -23.44 6.35
CA ALA A 326 -9.02 -22.82 5.87
C ALA A 326 -9.15 -22.26 4.44
N ASP A 327 -9.82 -22.98 3.54
CA ASP A 327 -10.08 -22.52 2.17
C ASP A 327 -11.01 -21.29 2.16
N ASN A 328 -12.02 -21.24 3.03
CA ASN A 328 -12.91 -20.09 3.19
C ASN A 328 -12.17 -18.85 3.71
N LEU A 329 -11.28 -19.00 4.69
CA LEU A 329 -10.41 -17.91 5.18
C LEU A 329 -9.48 -17.39 4.06
N GLY A 330 -9.01 -18.28 3.18
CA GLY A 330 -8.25 -17.90 1.97
C GLY A 330 -9.07 -17.06 0.97
N ALA A 331 -10.38 -17.29 0.88
CA ALA A 331 -11.26 -16.47 0.06
C ALA A 331 -11.54 -15.11 0.72
N GLU A 332 -11.79 -15.10 2.04
CA GLU A 332 -12.01 -13.89 2.85
C GLU A 332 -10.84 -12.91 2.77
N VAL A 333 -9.59 -13.39 2.92
CA VAL A 333 -8.41 -12.51 2.88
C VAL A 333 -8.26 -11.76 1.55
N THR A 334 -8.77 -12.33 0.44
CA THR A 334 -8.76 -11.63 -0.85
C THR A 334 -9.66 -10.38 -0.82
N ILE A 335 -10.76 -10.44 -0.07
CA ILE A 335 -11.67 -9.30 0.13
C ILE A 335 -11.02 -8.29 1.08
N VAL A 336 -10.49 -8.74 2.22
CA VAL A 336 -9.78 -7.90 3.21
C VAL A 336 -8.65 -7.13 2.54
N ARG A 337 -7.78 -7.81 1.78
CA ARG A 337 -6.66 -7.18 1.07
C ARG A 337 -7.15 -6.11 0.10
N LYS A 338 -8.19 -6.40 -0.71
CA LYS A 338 -8.77 -5.41 -1.63
C LYS A 338 -9.33 -4.18 -0.89
N GLN A 339 -9.95 -4.39 0.27
CA GLN A 339 -10.48 -3.31 1.11
C GLN A 339 -9.36 -2.45 1.70
N ARG A 340 -8.30 -3.05 2.26
CA ARG A 340 -7.09 -2.35 2.73
C ARG A 340 -6.45 -1.54 1.61
N ASP A 341 -6.24 -2.12 0.43
CA ASP A 341 -5.68 -1.43 -0.74
C ASP A 341 -6.58 -0.28 -1.22
N ALA A 342 -7.90 -0.44 -1.18
CA ALA A 342 -8.85 0.61 -1.53
C ALA A 342 -8.84 1.75 -0.50
N ALA A 343 -8.75 1.43 0.79
CA ALA A 343 -8.63 2.41 1.86
C ALA A 343 -7.33 3.23 1.73
N ALA A 344 -6.19 2.55 1.53
CA ALA A 344 -4.90 3.21 1.29
C ALA A 344 -4.93 4.13 0.06
N ARG A 345 -5.56 3.70 -1.04
CA ARG A 345 -5.76 4.55 -2.23
C ARG A 345 -6.64 5.76 -1.97
N ARG A 346 -7.75 5.60 -1.22
CA ARG A 346 -8.61 6.72 -0.84
C ARG A 346 -7.86 7.74 0.02
N GLU A 347 -7.05 7.26 0.95
CA GLU A 347 -6.24 8.10 1.82
C GLU A 347 -5.15 8.83 1.03
N ALA A 348 -4.42 8.14 0.16
CA ALA A 348 -3.45 8.77 -0.74
C ALA A 348 -4.11 9.83 -1.66
N ALA A 349 -5.31 9.56 -2.17
CA ALA A 349 -6.06 10.53 -2.98
C ALA A 349 -6.56 11.73 -2.15
N ARG A 350 -6.91 11.53 -0.87
CA ARG A 350 -7.24 12.60 0.08
C ARG A 350 -6.00 13.45 0.36
N GLN A 351 -4.87 12.83 0.67
CA GLN A 351 -3.61 13.51 0.91
C GLN A 351 -3.17 14.33 -0.32
N GLY A 352 -3.22 13.73 -1.52
CA GLY A 352 -2.90 14.47 -2.74
C GLY A 352 -3.86 15.65 -3.03
N ARG A 353 -5.11 15.61 -2.57
CA ARG A 353 -6.03 16.77 -2.62
C ARG A 353 -5.59 17.86 -1.63
N VAL A 354 -5.23 17.48 -0.41
CA VAL A 354 -4.71 18.38 0.62
C VAL A 354 -3.44 19.08 0.15
N ASP A 355 -2.49 18.33 -0.43
CA ASP A 355 -1.23 18.89 -0.92
C ASP A 355 -1.45 19.91 -2.05
N ARG A 356 -2.28 19.57 -3.04
CA ARG A 356 -2.62 20.49 -4.14
C ARG A 356 -3.35 21.75 -3.64
N ALA A 357 -4.29 21.59 -2.71
CA ALA A 357 -5.02 22.73 -2.13
C ALA A 357 -4.08 23.63 -1.32
N THR A 358 -3.19 23.05 -0.52
CA THR A 358 -2.17 23.74 0.28
C THR A 358 -1.20 24.52 -0.59
N GLN A 359 -0.71 23.93 -1.68
CA GLN A 359 0.15 24.61 -2.64
C GLN A 359 -0.60 25.73 -3.38
N ARG A 360 -1.84 25.48 -3.78
CA ARG A 360 -2.65 26.48 -4.49
C ARG A 360 -2.99 27.67 -3.59
N TRP A 361 -3.34 27.41 -2.33
CA TRP A 361 -3.55 28.45 -1.34
C TRP A 361 -2.30 29.29 -1.12
N ALA A 362 -1.12 28.67 -0.97
CA ALA A 362 0.13 29.39 -0.80
C ALA A 362 0.39 30.38 -1.95
N ALA A 363 0.17 29.98 -3.20
CA ALA A 363 0.32 30.85 -4.35
C ALA A 363 -0.69 32.02 -4.36
N LEU A 364 -1.93 31.80 -3.91
CA LEU A 364 -2.91 32.88 -3.77
C LEU A 364 -2.57 33.80 -2.59
N ALA A 365 -1.96 33.25 -1.53
CA ALA A 365 -1.66 33.98 -0.30
C ALA A 365 -0.59 35.06 -0.48
N GLU A 366 0.32 34.90 -1.45
CA GLU A 366 1.33 35.90 -1.83
C GLU A 366 0.69 37.23 -2.32
N ASP A 367 -0.54 37.16 -2.81
CA ASP A 367 -1.27 38.28 -3.34
C ASP A 367 -2.30 38.89 -2.39
N ILE A 368 -2.40 38.36 -1.17
CA ILE A 368 -3.26 38.95 -0.15
C ILE A 368 -2.73 40.35 0.17
N THR A 369 -3.63 41.33 0.13
CA THR A 369 -3.33 42.68 0.61
C THR A 369 -3.64 42.72 2.11
N TRP A 370 -2.60 42.67 2.94
CA TRP A 370 -2.72 42.79 4.39
C TRP A 370 -2.72 44.25 4.80
N PHE A 371 -3.72 44.66 5.59
CA PHE A 371 -3.78 46.00 6.16
C PHE A 371 -3.20 45.95 7.58
N GLU A 372 -1.94 46.36 7.74
CA GLU A 372 -1.22 46.28 9.02
C GLU A 372 -1.34 47.56 9.87
N PRO A 373 -1.17 47.45 11.21
CA PRO A 373 -1.00 46.21 11.98
C PRO A 373 -2.33 45.45 12.19
N PRO A 374 -2.31 44.12 12.39
CA PRO A 374 -3.52 43.36 12.70
C PRO A 374 -4.12 43.86 14.02
N GLN A 375 -5.31 44.44 13.94
CA GLN A 375 -5.92 45.15 15.06
C GLN A 375 -7.00 44.32 15.75
N GLN A 376 -7.63 43.38 15.03
CA GLN A 376 -8.66 42.48 15.55
C GLN A 376 -8.39 41.03 15.16
N LEU A 377 -8.56 40.13 16.13
CA LEU A 377 -8.51 38.68 15.92
C LEU A 377 -9.66 38.23 15.00
N PRO A 378 -9.53 37.05 14.33
CA PRO A 378 -10.64 36.44 13.62
C PRO A 378 -11.84 36.23 14.56
N PRO A 379 -13.09 36.51 14.13
CA PRO A 379 -14.30 36.22 14.91
C PRO A 379 -14.40 34.72 15.19
N ALA A 380 -14.89 34.35 16.37
CA ALA A 380 -15.03 32.93 16.72
C ALA A 380 -16.05 32.24 15.79
N PRO A 381 -15.88 30.96 15.44
CA PRO A 381 -16.81 30.26 14.55
C PRO A 381 -18.29 30.34 14.98
N GLU A 382 -18.55 30.39 16.30
CA GLU A 382 -19.90 30.46 16.87
C GLU A 382 -20.58 31.82 16.68
N GLU A 383 -19.80 32.87 16.42
CA GLU A 383 -20.27 34.24 16.16
C GLU A 383 -20.64 34.44 14.69
N LEU A 384 -20.28 33.48 13.84
CA LEU A 384 -20.40 33.57 12.38
C LEU A 384 -21.61 32.77 11.90
N ASN A 385 -22.45 33.40 11.08
CA ASN A 385 -23.55 32.77 10.36
C ASN A 385 -23.64 33.37 8.96
N ALA A 386 -24.08 32.57 7.99
CA ALA A 386 -24.39 33.09 6.66
C ALA A 386 -25.56 34.08 6.78
N LEU A 387 -25.36 35.31 6.31
CA LEU A 387 -26.38 36.36 6.44
C LEU A 387 -27.46 36.31 5.35
N ARG A 388 -27.29 35.44 4.35
CA ARG A 388 -28.20 35.31 3.21
C ARG A 388 -28.40 33.84 2.86
N ASP A 389 -29.65 33.48 2.57
CA ASP A 389 -29.98 32.16 2.05
C ASP A 389 -29.56 32.08 0.57
N ALA A 390 -28.86 31.00 0.21
CA ALA A 390 -28.55 30.72 -1.19
C ALA A 390 -29.86 30.61 -1.99
N ASN A 391 -29.89 31.26 -3.16
CA ASN A 391 -31.07 31.30 -4.01
C ASN A 391 -31.28 29.92 -4.65
N LYS A 392 -32.12 29.07 -4.05
CA LYS A 392 -32.27 27.64 -4.39
C LYS A 392 -32.77 27.34 -5.82
N ASP A 393 -33.18 28.37 -6.56
CA ASP A 393 -33.78 28.25 -7.89
C ASP A 393 -32.78 28.43 -9.06
N ASP A 394 -31.48 28.64 -8.78
CA ASP A 394 -30.44 28.75 -9.82
C ASP A 394 -29.64 27.43 -9.97
N GLU A 395 -29.55 26.90 -11.21
CA GLU A 395 -28.84 25.67 -11.57
C GLU A 395 -27.36 25.67 -11.13
N TYR A 396 -26.78 26.86 -10.96
CA TYR A 396 -25.35 27.02 -10.62
C TYR A 396 -25.07 27.28 -9.13
N SER A 397 -26.12 27.35 -8.31
CA SER A 397 -26.04 27.53 -6.84
C SER A 397 -26.30 26.22 -6.10
N GLY A 398 -25.95 26.14 -4.82
CA GLY A 398 -26.26 24.98 -4.00
C GLY A 398 -25.48 24.91 -2.70
N THR A 399 -25.44 23.70 -2.13
CA THR A 399 -24.68 23.37 -0.93
C THR A 399 -23.67 22.26 -1.21
N TRP A 400 -22.56 22.28 -0.47
CA TRP A 400 -21.56 21.22 -0.49
C TRP A 400 -21.08 20.89 0.91
N TYR A 401 -21.09 19.59 1.24
CA TYR A 401 -20.57 19.10 2.51
C TYR A 401 -19.07 19.38 2.63
N CYS A 402 -18.69 20.24 3.58
CA CYS A 402 -17.31 20.58 3.87
C CYS A 402 -16.75 19.71 5.01
N PRO A 403 -15.77 18.83 4.75
CA PRO A 403 -15.17 18.01 5.79
C PRO A 403 -14.43 18.80 6.87
N LYS A 404 -13.86 19.98 6.53
CA LYS A 404 -13.12 20.83 7.49
C LYS A 404 -14.04 21.48 8.52
N LEU A 405 -15.22 21.92 8.09
CA LEU A 405 -16.21 22.57 8.95
C LEU A 405 -17.27 21.59 9.49
N ASN A 406 -17.30 20.37 8.95
CA ASN A 406 -18.29 19.35 9.28
C ASN A 406 -19.75 19.82 9.12
N ARG A 407 -20.02 20.59 8.06
CA ARG A 407 -21.35 21.12 7.71
C ARG A 407 -21.52 21.33 6.20
N GLU A 408 -22.75 21.54 5.77
CA GLU A 408 -23.05 22.05 4.43
C GLU A 408 -22.63 23.52 4.32
N VAL A 409 -21.95 23.87 3.22
CA VAL A 409 -21.54 25.24 2.89
C VAL A 409 -22.24 25.67 1.61
N ALA A 410 -22.87 26.83 1.63
CA ALA A 410 -23.56 27.37 0.48
C ALA A 410 -22.59 28.00 -0.54
N TYR A 411 -22.95 27.96 -1.83
CA TYR A 411 -22.27 28.66 -2.91
C TYR A 411 -23.29 29.19 -3.93
N GLU A 412 -23.03 30.36 -4.52
CA GLU A 412 -23.86 30.98 -5.56
C GLU A 412 -23.29 30.74 -6.98
N SER A 413 -22.05 30.26 -7.09
CA SER A 413 -21.42 30.00 -8.38
C SER A 413 -20.46 28.81 -8.40
N ARG A 414 -20.18 28.28 -9.60
CA ARG A 414 -19.18 27.20 -9.80
C ARG A 414 -17.78 27.60 -9.34
N ILE A 415 -17.45 28.88 -9.39
CA ILE A 415 -16.12 29.39 -9.03
C ILE A 415 -15.99 29.53 -7.50
N GLU A 416 -17.05 29.97 -6.83
CA GLU A 416 -17.15 29.92 -5.36
C GLU A 416 -17.06 28.50 -4.85
N ARG A 417 -17.79 27.55 -5.46
CA ARG A 417 -17.68 26.13 -5.08
C ARG A 417 -16.24 25.62 -5.15
N ARG A 418 -15.49 25.99 -6.20
CA ARG A 418 -14.07 25.62 -6.33
C ARG A 418 -13.22 26.27 -5.24
N MET A 419 -13.49 27.52 -4.89
CA MET A 419 -12.78 28.23 -3.83
C MET A 419 -13.06 27.60 -2.45
N ILE A 420 -14.32 27.29 -2.14
CA ILE A 420 -14.75 26.58 -0.93
C ILE A 420 -14.06 25.21 -0.83
N GLN A 421 -14.00 24.45 -1.92
CA GLN A 421 -13.28 23.18 -1.96
C GLN A 421 -11.78 23.35 -1.71
N LEU A 422 -11.15 24.38 -2.29
CA LEU A 422 -9.75 24.71 -2.03
C LEU A 422 -9.53 25.01 -0.52
N LEU A 423 -10.33 25.91 0.05
CA LEU A 423 -10.23 26.28 1.46
C LEU A 423 -10.46 25.09 2.40
N SER A 424 -11.36 24.18 2.04
CA SER A 424 -11.65 22.97 2.81
C SER A 424 -10.47 22.00 2.91
N PHE A 425 -9.51 22.04 1.97
CA PHE A 425 -8.37 21.12 1.97
C PHE A 425 -7.01 21.81 2.20
N ALA A 426 -6.94 23.14 2.12
CA ALA A 426 -5.73 23.88 2.46
C ALA A 426 -5.42 23.77 3.96
N GLN A 427 -4.17 23.40 4.30
CA GLN A 427 -3.75 23.23 5.70
C GLN A 427 -3.61 24.57 6.44
N GLN A 428 -3.27 25.64 5.72
CA GLN A 428 -3.06 26.96 6.31
C GLN A 428 -4.36 27.64 6.74
N VAL A 429 -5.52 27.13 6.32
CA VAL A 429 -6.86 27.64 6.66
C VAL A 429 -7.36 26.90 7.90
N ALA A 430 -7.68 27.64 8.98
CA ALA A 430 -8.27 27.07 10.18
C ALA A 430 -9.77 26.81 9.97
N TYR A 431 -10.52 27.84 9.59
CA TYR A 431 -11.93 27.79 9.23
C TYR A 431 -12.28 28.95 8.30
N TYR A 432 -13.50 28.93 7.75
CA TYR A 432 -14.01 30.00 6.91
C TYR A 432 -15.54 30.07 7.01
N GLN A 433 -16.10 31.21 6.61
CA GLN A 433 -17.54 31.47 6.59
C GLN A 433 -17.94 32.12 5.26
N GLU A 434 -18.92 31.55 4.58
CA GLU A 434 -19.59 32.16 3.44
C GLU A 434 -20.51 33.30 3.86
N GLN A 435 -20.55 34.38 3.08
CA GLN A 435 -21.43 35.54 3.28
C GLN A 435 -21.49 36.02 4.74
N PRO A 436 -20.32 36.35 5.33
CA PRO A 436 -20.15 36.43 6.78
C PRO A 436 -20.70 37.72 7.40
N LEU A 437 -20.79 38.80 6.63
CA LEU A 437 -21.14 40.14 7.09
C LEU A 437 -21.69 40.99 5.95
N ASP A 438 -22.25 42.15 6.28
CA ASP A 438 -22.75 43.13 5.31
C ASP A 438 -21.94 44.44 5.35
N ILE A 439 -21.63 44.99 4.18
CA ILE A 439 -20.89 46.26 4.04
C ILE A 439 -21.69 47.21 3.15
N SER A 440 -21.88 48.42 3.67
CA SER A 440 -22.51 49.53 2.99
C SER A 440 -21.55 50.20 2.00
N TYR A 441 -22.00 50.49 0.77
CA TYR A 441 -21.21 51.21 -0.23
C TYR A 441 -22.08 52.12 -1.09
N GLN A 442 -21.44 53.13 -1.70
CA GLN A 442 -22.10 54.01 -2.66
C GLN A 442 -21.66 53.69 -4.08
N PHE A 443 -22.63 53.67 -5.00
CA PHE A 443 -22.38 53.53 -6.42
C PHE A 443 -23.43 54.29 -7.22
N ALA A 444 -22.98 55.09 -8.20
CA ALA A 444 -23.86 55.91 -9.04
C ALA A 444 -24.89 56.75 -8.25
N GLY A 445 -24.47 57.34 -7.12
CA GLY A 445 -25.30 58.20 -6.27
C GLY A 445 -26.34 57.46 -5.41
N LYS A 446 -26.31 56.12 -5.38
CA LYS A 446 -27.20 55.30 -4.54
C LYS A 446 -26.41 54.52 -3.50
N GLN A 447 -27.03 54.32 -2.34
CA GLN A 447 -26.52 53.48 -1.27
C GLN A 447 -26.92 52.02 -1.52
N TYR A 448 -25.99 51.10 -1.35
CA TYR A 448 -26.17 49.67 -1.49
C TYR A 448 -25.56 48.93 -0.30
N THR A 449 -26.01 47.71 -0.06
CA THR A 449 -25.41 46.75 0.87
C THR A 449 -24.90 45.57 0.05
N TYR A 450 -23.66 45.16 0.26
CA TYR A 450 -23.13 43.91 -0.30
C TYR A 450 -22.59 43.00 0.79
N TYR A 451 -22.53 41.72 0.48
CA TYR A 451 -22.04 40.66 1.36
C TYR A 451 -20.77 40.10 0.73
N PRO A 452 -19.61 40.14 1.40
CA PRO A 452 -18.41 39.50 0.90
C PRO A 452 -18.61 37.99 0.73
N ASP A 453 -17.95 37.37 -0.24
CA ASP A 453 -18.20 35.97 -0.53
C ASP A 453 -17.73 35.06 0.61
N LEU A 454 -16.52 35.29 1.15
CA LEU A 454 -15.92 34.45 2.20
C LEU A 454 -15.12 35.28 3.23
N LEU A 455 -15.19 34.92 4.50
CA LEU A 455 -14.22 35.24 5.54
C LEU A 455 -13.38 34.00 5.83
N VAL A 456 -12.06 34.17 5.93
CA VAL A 456 -11.12 33.08 6.20
C VAL A 456 -10.27 33.42 7.41
N ALA A 457 -10.22 32.50 8.37
CA ALA A 457 -9.26 32.52 9.46
C ALA A 457 -8.11 31.56 9.14
N THR A 458 -6.88 32.05 9.20
CA THR A 458 -5.68 31.24 8.95
C THR A 458 -5.14 30.66 10.26
N THR A 459 -4.39 29.56 10.14
CA THR A 459 -3.78 28.84 11.27
C THR A 459 -2.74 29.65 12.04
N ASP A 460 -2.20 30.72 11.44
CA ASP A 460 -1.31 31.69 12.09
C ASP A 460 -2.06 32.84 12.80
N GLY A 461 -3.40 32.76 12.89
CA GLY A 461 -4.23 33.70 13.64
C GLY A 461 -4.63 34.97 12.89
N ARG A 462 -4.37 35.05 11.57
CA ARG A 462 -4.82 36.17 10.74
C ARG A 462 -6.21 35.94 10.16
N CYS A 463 -6.88 37.02 9.76
CA CYS A 463 -8.22 37.01 9.17
C CYS A 463 -8.21 37.76 7.85
N LEU A 464 -8.91 37.25 6.82
CA LEU A 464 -9.08 37.94 5.56
C LEU A 464 -10.50 37.78 4.98
N LEU A 465 -10.90 38.75 4.17
CA LEU A 465 -12.06 38.64 3.29
C LEU A 465 -11.62 38.22 1.89
N ILE A 466 -12.41 37.37 1.24
CA ILE A 466 -12.18 36.91 -0.13
C ILE A 466 -13.41 37.24 -0.98
N GLU A 467 -13.15 37.91 -2.10
CA GLU A 467 -14.09 38.16 -3.18
C GLU A 467 -13.81 37.21 -4.33
N VAL A 468 -14.72 36.30 -4.61
CA VAL A 468 -14.61 35.35 -5.72
C VAL A 468 -15.31 35.92 -6.94
N LYS A 469 -14.55 36.26 -7.98
CA LYS A 469 -15.07 36.89 -9.21
C LYS A 469 -14.36 36.34 -10.44
N PRO A 470 -15.06 36.08 -11.55
CA PRO A 470 -14.40 35.85 -12.84
C PRO A 470 -13.49 37.02 -13.19
N VAL A 471 -12.36 36.75 -13.87
CA VAL A 471 -11.33 37.75 -14.21
C VAL A 471 -11.91 39.02 -14.85
N PHE A 472 -12.79 38.87 -15.83
CA PHE A 472 -13.38 40.03 -16.51
C PHE A 472 -14.33 40.83 -15.59
N GLU A 473 -14.92 40.24 -14.56
CA GLU A 473 -15.77 40.99 -13.63
C GLU A 473 -14.96 41.79 -12.61
N MET A 474 -13.68 41.47 -12.42
CA MET A 474 -12.83 42.16 -11.47
C MET A 474 -12.62 43.64 -11.82
N ALA A 475 -12.71 44.01 -13.09
CA ALA A 475 -12.51 45.39 -13.54
C ALA A 475 -13.82 46.20 -13.71
N ILE A 476 -14.99 45.60 -13.46
CA ILE A 476 -16.27 46.29 -13.63
C ILE A 476 -16.45 47.36 -12.56
N ALA A 477 -16.91 48.54 -12.96
CA ALA A 477 -17.02 49.73 -12.10
C ALA A 477 -17.77 49.49 -10.77
N ILE A 478 -18.84 48.68 -10.77
CA ILE A 478 -19.58 48.37 -9.54
C ILE A 478 -18.76 47.52 -8.57
N ASN A 479 -17.94 46.58 -9.08
CA ASN A 479 -17.09 45.75 -8.26
C ASN A 479 -15.90 46.55 -7.72
N ILE A 480 -15.35 47.48 -8.52
CA ILE A 480 -14.35 48.45 -8.04
C ILE A 480 -14.89 49.28 -6.86
N ALA A 481 -16.14 49.72 -6.92
CA ALA A 481 -16.77 50.43 -5.80
C ALA A 481 -16.94 49.55 -4.55
N LYS A 482 -17.30 48.26 -4.71
CA LYS A 482 -17.34 47.29 -3.60
C LYS A 482 -15.96 47.09 -2.99
N TYR A 483 -14.92 46.95 -3.81
CA TYR A 483 -13.56 46.75 -3.31
C TYR A 483 -13.07 47.95 -2.51
N ARG A 484 -13.37 49.18 -2.92
CA ARG A 484 -13.01 50.36 -2.11
C ARG A 484 -13.65 50.31 -0.71
N ALA A 485 -14.92 49.90 -0.64
CA ALA A 485 -15.62 49.75 0.64
C ALA A 485 -15.06 48.58 1.47
N VAL A 486 -14.73 47.44 0.85
CA VAL A 486 -14.13 46.30 1.58
C VAL A 486 -12.71 46.61 2.06
N GLU A 487 -11.92 47.35 1.27
CA GLU A 487 -10.57 47.78 1.63
C GLU A 487 -10.60 48.73 2.84
N GLU A 488 -11.57 49.66 2.89
CA GLU A 488 -11.78 50.52 4.06
C GLU A 488 -12.18 49.70 5.30
N PHE A 489 -13.13 48.78 5.15
CA PHE A 489 -13.52 47.87 6.22
C PHE A 489 -12.35 47.02 6.73
N CYS A 490 -11.59 46.37 5.84
CA CYS A 490 -10.45 45.55 6.24
C CYS A 490 -9.34 46.39 6.89
N ARG A 491 -9.16 47.65 6.47
CA ARG A 491 -8.19 48.57 7.08
C ARG A 491 -8.55 48.94 8.52
N GLU A 492 -9.84 49.13 8.82
CA GLU A 492 -10.31 49.35 10.20
C GLU A 492 -10.11 48.13 11.11
N LYS A 493 -10.11 46.93 10.54
CA LYS A 493 -9.98 45.65 11.27
C LYS A 493 -8.55 45.13 11.34
N GLY A 494 -7.67 45.62 10.47
CA GLY A 494 -6.36 45.04 10.22
C GLY A 494 -6.42 43.65 9.57
N TRP A 495 -7.44 43.40 8.75
CA TRP A 495 -7.66 42.12 8.06
C TRP A 495 -6.99 42.12 6.68
N GLY A 496 -6.88 40.95 6.05
CA GLY A 496 -6.46 40.82 4.66
C GLY A 496 -7.61 40.97 3.68
N LEU A 497 -7.29 41.25 2.42
CA LEU A 497 -8.22 41.17 1.30
C LEU A 497 -7.61 40.38 0.13
N LEU A 498 -8.40 39.49 -0.45
CA LEU A 498 -8.07 38.79 -1.69
C LEU A 498 -9.26 38.84 -2.66
N THR A 499 -9.03 39.28 -3.89
CA THR A 499 -10.01 39.13 -4.98
C THR A 499 -9.46 38.13 -5.98
N THR A 500 -10.19 37.05 -6.28
CA THR A 500 -9.67 35.94 -7.09
C THR A 500 -10.76 35.18 -7.86
N ASP A 501 -10.36 34.53 -8.95
CA ASP A 501 -11.17 33.53 -9.66
C ASP A 501 -10.83 32.09 -9.17
N GLY A 502 -10.08 31.98 -8.06
CA GLY A 502 -9.48 30.75 -7.54
C GLY A 502 -8.17 30.36 -8.22
N ALA A 503 -7.77 31.08 -9.27
CA ALA A 503 -6.56 30.83 -10.03
C ALA A 503 -5.64 32.03 -10.23
N ARG A 504 -6.24 33.18 -10.46
CA ARG A 504 -5.65 34.48 -10.70
C ARG A 504 -6.27 35.45 -9.71
N THR A 505 -5.55 36.49 -9.40
CA THR A 505 -5.98 37.51 -8.43
C THR A 505 -6.15 38.85 -9.12
N ARG A 506 -6.85 39.79 -8.49
CA ARG A 506 -6.89 41.17 -8.96
C ARG A 506 -5.48 41.78 -9.03
N LYS A 507 -4.62 41.49 -8.05
CA LYS A 507 -3.22 41.95 -8.02
C LYS A 507 -2.38 41.40 -9.20
N HIS A 508 -2.64 40.16 -9.63
CA HIS A 508 -2.06 39.64 -10.88
C HIS A 508 -2.47 40.44 -12.11
N LEU A 509 -3.71 40.95 -12.18
CA LEU A 509 -4.19 41.78 -13.30
C LEU A 509 -3.60 43.18 -13.25
N GLU A 510 -3.52 43.78 -12.05
CA GLU A 510 -2.91 45.10 -11.85
C GLU A 510 -1.44 45.11 -12.29
N ASN A 511 -0.72 44.01 -12.06
CA ASN A 511 0.70 43.86 -12.41
C ASN A 511 0.94 43.21 -13.79
N ARG A 512 -0.12 42.90 -14.56
CA ARG A 512 0.01 42.24 -15.86
C ARG A 512 0.62 43.19 -16.90
N SER A 513 1.64 42.72 -17.63
CA SER A 513 2.13 43.44 -18.82
C SER A 513 1.12 43.33 -19.96
N THR A 514 0.84 44.46 -20.61
CA THR A 514 -0.08 44.60 -21.74
C THR A 514 0.68 45.04 -23.00
N ASP A 515 0.12 44.85 -24.21
CA ASP A 515 0.74 45.33 -25.46
C ASP A 515 0.70 46.87 -25.48
N PRO A 516 1.84 47.58 -25.55
CA PRO A 516 1.87 49.04 -25.55
C PRO A 516 1.08 49.68 -26.70
N ARG A 517 0.92 48.97 -27.84
CA ARG A 517 0.10 49.44 -28.96
C ARG A 517 -1.38 49.41 -28.63
N LEU A 518 -1.83 48.39 -27.89
CA LEU A 518 -3.21 48.28 -27.42
C LEU A 518 -3.53 49.40 -26.42
N GLU A 519 -2.63 49.59 -25.45
CA GLU A 519 -2.72 50.67 -24.47
C GLU A 519 -2.83 52.04 -25.14
N ALA A 520 -1.93 52.33 -26.09
CA ALA A 520 -1.90 53.59 -26.82
C ALA A 520 -3.18 53.81 -27.64
N ALA A 521 -3.66 52.79 -28.35
CA ALA A 521 -4.87 52.87 -29.16
C ALA A 521 -6.11 53.19 -28.31
N LEU A 522 -6.31 52.48 -27.20
CA LEU A 522 -7.45 52.69 -26.32
C LEU A 522 -7.37 54.02 -25.57
N SER A 523 -6.18 54.41 -25.10
CA SER A 523 -5.96 55.70 -24.43
C SER A 523 -6.25 56.88 -25.36
N THR A 524 -5.81 56.79 -26.62
CA THR A 524 -6.07 57.81 -27.65
C THR A 524 -7.57 57.91 -27.93
N ALA A 525 -8.24 56.79 -28.18
CA ALA A 525 -9.68 56.77 -28.45
C ALA A 525 -10.51 57.31 -27.26
N LEU A 526 -10.11 57.00 -26.03
CA LEU A 526 -10.77 57.55 -24.83
C LEU A 526 -10.55 59.05 -24.67
N THR A 527 -9.38 59.56 -25.08
CA THR A 527 -9.09 61.00 -25.09
C THR A 527 -9.94 61.74 -26.12
N GLU A 528 -10.21 61.11 -27.27
CA GLU A 528 -11.01 61.70 -28.35
C GLU A 528 -12.53 61.67 -28.09
N HIS A 529 -13.04 60.60 -27.46
CA HIS A 529 -14.48 60.35 -27.36
C HIS A 529 -15.07 60.41 -25.94
N GLU A 530 -14.25 60.54 -24.89
CA GLU A 530 -14.58 60.45 -23.44
C GLU A 530 -15.19 59.11 -22.99
N GLU A 531 -16.08 58.52 -23.80
CA GLU A 531 -16.76 57.25 -23.62
C GLU A 531 -16.69 56.43 -24.92
N LEU A 532 -16.32 55.16 -24.81
CA LEU A 532 -16.30 54.20 -25.92
C LEU A 532 -17.37 53.12 -25.74
N THR A 533 -18.10 52.86 -26.82
CA THR A 533 -18.94 51.67 -27.00
C THR A 533 -18.10 50.49 -27.50
N TRP A 534 -18.64 49.27 -27.43
CA TRP A 534 -17.94 48.07 -27.90
C TRP A 534 -17.50 48.13 -29.37
N PRO A 535 -18.33 48.62 -30.32
CA PRO A 535 -17.87 48.83 -31.70
C PRO A 535 -16.74 49.86 -31.84
N GLN A 536 -16.75 50.93 -31.03
CA GLN A 536 -15.69 51.95 -31.06
C GLN A 536 -14.37 51.42 -30.48
N VAL A 537 -14.42 50.58 -29.44
CA VAL A 537 -13.24 49.86 -28.93
C VAL A 537 -12.62 49.01 -30.04
N HIS A 538 -13.43 48.24 -30.76
CA HIS A 538 -12.93 47.44 -31.88
C HIS A 538 -12.38 48.26 -33.05
N ALA A 539 -13.02 49.40 -33.36
CA ALA A 539 -12.52 50.30 -34.39
C ALA A 539 -11.16 50.91 -34.00
N ALA A 540 -10.99 51.29 -32.73
CA ALA A 540 -9.75 51.88 -32.22
C ALA A 540 -8.57 50.89 -32.26
N ILE A 541 -8.79 49.63 -31.87
CA ILE A 541 -7.72 48.63 -31.82
C ILE A 541 -7.38 48.02 -33.19
N GLY A 542 -8.32 48.08 -34.16
CA GLY A 542 -8.13 47.51 -35.49
C GLY A 542 -7.85 46.01 -35.45
N SER A 543 -6.63 45.61 -35.83
CA SER A 543 -6.18 44.21 -35.86
C SER A 543 -5.37 43.79 -34.63
N ILE A 544 -5.20 44.68 -33.64
CA ILE A 544 -4.48 44.35 -32.40
C ILE A 544 -5.34 43.35 -31.60
N PRO A 545 -4.78 42.20 -31.18
CA PRO A 545 -5.50 41.24 -30.35
C PRO A 545 -5.92 41.89 -29.02
N LEU A 546 -7.18 41.68 -28.62
CA LEU A 546 -7.73 42.09 -27.32
C LEU A 546 -8.29 40.87 -26.62
N ASP A 547 -7.67 40.48 -25.50
CA ASP A 547 -8.23 39.50 -24.59
C ASP A 547 -8.87 40.18 -23.36
N ALA A 548 -9.71 39.44 -22.63
CA ALA A 548 -10.42 39.97 -21.47
C ALA A 548 -9.49 40.31 -20.29
N MET A 549 -8.32 39.66 -20.20
CA MET A 549 -7.33 39.93 -19.16
C MET A 549 -6.57 41.23 -19.44
N ASP A 550 -6.22 41.48 -20.70
CA ASP A 550 -5.58 42.72 -21.16
C ASP A 550 -6.50 43.90 -20.94
N LEU A 551 -7.79 43.76 -21.32
CA LEU A 551 -8.78 44.79 -21.06
C LEU A 551 -8.91 45.07 -19.55
N ALA A 552 -9.06 44.02 -18.73
CA ALA A 552 -9.18 44.17 -17.29
C ALA A 552 -7.92 44.80 -16.66
N ALA A 553 -6.73 44.40 -17.10
CA ALA A 553 -5.46 44.97 -16.65
C ALA A 553 -5.36 46.46 -16.97
N LEU A 554 -5.62 46.86 -18.22
CA LEU A 554 -5.60 48.27 -18.63
C LEU A 554 -6.61 49.10 -17.84
N ILE A 555 -7.84 48.59 -17.65
CA ILE A 555 -8.85 49.26 -16.85
C ILE A 555 -8.36 49.50 -15.41
N LEU A 556 -7.79 48.47 -14.78
CA LEU A 556 -7.29 48.56 -13.41
C LEU A 556 -6.07 49.50 -13.30
N GLN A 557 -5.14 49.44 -14.25
CA GLN A 557 -3.90 50.22 -14.26
C GLN A 557 -4.14 51.72 -14.49
N HIS A 558 -5.05 52.07 -15.42
CA HIS A 558 -5.37 53.47 -15.71
C HIS A 558 -6.54 54.02 -14.89
N GLY A 559 -7.22 53.17 -14.12
CA GLY A 559 -8.39 53.55 -13.34
C GLY A 559 -9.63 53.86 -14.19
N TRP A 560 -9.71 53.36 -15.42
CA TRP A 560 -10.87 53.54 -16.29
C TRP A 560 -12.14 52.97 -15.67
N THR A 561 -13.31 53.47 -16.09
CA THR A 561 -14.59 52.91 -15.63
C THR A 561 -15.22 52.05 -16.71
N TRP A 562 -15.55 50.81 -16.37
CA TRP A 562 -16.15 49.86 -17.29
C TRP A 562 -17.52 49.35 -16.83
N HIS A 563 -18.51 49.47 -17.72
CA HIS A 563 -19.85 48.89 -17.59
C HIS A 563 -20.05 47.86 -18.70
N THR A 564 -20.73 46.74 -18.40
CA THR A 564 -20.92 45.63 -19.36
C THR A 564 -22.34 45.55 -19.93
N ARG A 565 -23.31 46.29 -19.37
CA ARG A 565 -24.73 46.25 -19.77
C ARG A 565 -25.40 47.63 -19.66
N PRO A 566 -25.42 48.43 -20.74
CA PRO A 566 -24.70 48.25 -22.01
C PRO A 566 -23.18 48.46 -21.84
N TYR A 567 -22.38 47.96 -22.79
CA TYR A 567 -20.92 48.15 -22.76
C TYR A 567 -20.57 49.64 -22.85
N ARG A 568 -19.83 50.15 -21.86
CA ARG A 568 -19.25 51.51 -21.83
C ARG A 568 -17.90 51.51 -21.14
N LEU A 569 -16.89 52.09 -21.79
CA LEU A 569 -15.56 52.33 -21.23
C LEU A 569 -15.31 53.84 -21.17
N ARG A 570 -14.87 54.39 -20.04
CA ARG A 570 -14.60 55.83 -19.89
C ARG A 570 -13.26 56.08 -19.20
N ALA A 571 -12.63 57.19 -19.56
CA ALA A 571 -11.45 57.69 -18.85
C ALA A 571 -11.81 58.25 -17.47
N THR A 572 -10.86 58.18 -16.55
CA THR A 572 -10.98 58.71 -15.19
C THR A 572 -10.97 60.24 -15.24
N GLY A 573 -12.13 60.89 -15.15
CA GLY A 573 -12.21 62.36 -15.07
C GLY A 573 -13.52 63.02 -15.52
N THR A 574 -14.40 62.33 -16.25
CA THR A 574 -15.63 62.94 -16.78
C THR A 574 -16.88 62.42 -16.07
N THR A 575 -17.11 62.90 -14.84
CA THR A 575 -18.44 63.36 -14.37
C THR A 575 -18.37 63.98 -12.97
N SER A 576 -18.73 65.28 -12.94
CA SER A 576 -19.20 66.09 -11.81
C SER A 576 -18.23 66.41 -10.67
N SER A 577 -18.01 67.71 -10.49
CA SER A 577 -17.52 68.33 -9.26
C SER A 577 -18.19 67.73 -8.02
N ASN A 578 -17.41 67.07 -7.18
CA ASN A 578 -17.57 67.18 -5.75
C ASN A 578 -16.20 67.06 -5.11
N ARG A 579 -15.76 68.16 -4.49
CA ARG A 579 -14.67 68.14 -3.51
C ARG A 579 -14.95 67.01 -2.50
N PRO A 580 -13.93 66.30 -2.01
CA PRO A 580 -14.08 65.57 -0.77
C PRO A 580 -14.24 66.60 0.35
N THR A 581 -15.48 66.95 0.69
CA THR A 581 -15.75 67.36 2.08
C THR A 581 -15.37 66.18 2.96
N LYS A 582 -14.49 66.44 3.94
CA LYS A 582 -14.15 65.51 5.03
C LYS A 582 -15.36 64.61 5.37
N PRO A 583 -15.19 63.28 5.47
CA PRO A 583 -16.21 62.50 6.13
C PRO A 583 -16.29 63.00 7.58
N ALA A 584 -17.47 63.44 7.99
CA ALA A 584 -17.80 63.45 9.40
C ALA A 584 -17.61 62.02 9.91
N ALA A 585 -17.02 61.86 11.09
CA ALA A 585 -16.89 60.56 11.74
C ALA A 585 -18.29 59.97 11.97
N SER A 586 -18.78 59.17 11.02
CA SER A 586 -19.93 58.30 11.19
C SER A 586 -19.36 56.89 11.28
N GLY A 587 -19.42 56.30 12.47
CA GLY A 587 -19.00 54.92 12.68
C GLY A 587 -19.68 54.00 11.67
N SER A 588 -18.87 53.20 10.99
CA SER A 588 -19.30 52.10 10.13
C SER A 588 -20.28 51.22 10.92
N HIS A 589 -21.57 51.31 10.65
CA HIS A 589 -22.55 50.40 11.24
C HIS A 589 -22.47 49.06 10.50
N TYR A 590 -21.75 48.10 11.08
CA TYR A 590 -21.75 46.69 10.68
C TYR A 590 -22.55 45.88 11.70
N ARG A 591 -23.37 44.92 11.24
CA ARG A 591 -24.12 44.03 12.14
C ARG A 591 -23.73 42.58 11.89
N TRP A 592 -23.22 41.93 12.94
CA TRP A 592 -23.26 40.47 13.04
C TRP A 592 -24.72 40.05 13.30
N ARG A 593 -25.25 39.02 12.64
CA ARG A 593 -26.42 38.32 13.19
C ARG A 593 -25.94 37.45 14.35
N THR A 594 -26.02 37.99 15.56
CA THR A 594 -25.99 37.17 16.78
C THR A 594 -27.24 36.32 16.84
N VAL A 595 -27.08 35.04 17.17
CA VAL A 595 -28.20 34.13 17.46
C VAL A 595 -29.00 34.72 18.63
N ASP A 596 -30.29 34.96 18.42
CA ASP A 596 -31.20 35.23 19.53
C ASP A 596 -31.35 33.91 20.29
N PRO A 597 -31.04 33.80 21.60
CA PRO A 597 -31.08 32.53 22.35
C PRO A 597 -32.49 31.93 22.52
N ALA A 598 -33.50 32.45 21.82
CA ALA A 598 -34.89 32.06 21.93
C ALA A 598 -35.42 31.51 20.60
N ASN A 599 -34.99 30.29 20.26
CA ASN A 599 -35.80 29.24 19.62
C ASN A 599 -34.90 28.04 19.35
N GLY A 600 -34.88 27.13 20.34
CA GLY A 600 -34.36 25.77 20.20
C GLY A 600 -35.37 24.83 19.57
#